data_AF-A0A954XKW6-F1
#
_entry.id   AF-A0A954XKW6-F1
#
_cell.length_a   1.000
_cell.length_b   1.000
_cell.length_c   1.000
_cell.angle_alpha   90.00
_cell.angle_beta   90.00
_cell.angle_gamma   90.00
#
_symmetry.space_group_name_H-M   'P 1'
#
loop_
_entity.id
_entity.type
_entity.pdbx_description
1 polymer ?
#
loop_
_entity_poly.entity_id
_entity_poly.type
_entity_poly.pdbx_seq_one_letter_code
_entity_poly.pdbx_strand_id
1 'polypeptide(L)'
;MYRAVIEHPTWIPAEWQRKLDLRAGDDRGRIYRIVPIDATPTKPPRLDSLDTDGLVAALDSPNGWQRDMAQQMLLWRSDPESLKPLARMTNECDNPLARLHALYTLDGLRHPLPDALPIELLLAALNDPHPGVRRHAVRLAERRWDESPQVLDVIVRLADDSDPPVRLQVAYSLGESSDPRAAEALARLALRSVDDAYTKAAVMSSVTSENIGPMIAAVLKQDAATGRERLLAQLLAQAAIRRSNDAMNQAFAALLDEQFTTFPASRVAALLTVFDAVATQKISLDDLMTAPLRERLDRLHDLSAETVANEQASES
;
A
#
# COMPACT_ATOMS: atom_id res chain seq x y z
N MET A 1 -34.36 -4.80 8.47
CA MET A 1 -35.46 -5.72 8.83
C MET A 1 -36.11 -5.16 10.09
N TYR A 2 -37.35 -4.69 10.01
CA TYR A 2 -38.10 -4.29 11.20
C TYR A 2 -38.93 -5.49 11.63
N ARG A 3 -38.77 -5.96 12.86
CA ARG A 3 -39.60 -7.01 13.44
C ARG A 3 -39.80 -6.70 14.91
N ALA A 4 -41.01 -6.86 15.40
CA ALA A 4 -41.30 -6.76 16.82
C ALA A 4 -40.74 -7.97 17.60
N VAL A 5 -40.66 -9.13 16.93
CA VAL A 5 -40.05 -10.36 17.47
C VAL A 5 -38.75 -10.62 16.72
N ILE A 6 -37.63 -10.50 17.44
CA ILE A 6 -36.28 -10.66 16.86
C ILE A 6 -35.84 -12.13 16.86
N GLU A 7 -36.32 -12.91 17.83
CA GLU A 7 -35.95 -14.31 18.04
C GLU A 7 -36.51 -15.24 16.94
N HIS A 8 -35.73 -16.25 16.54
CA HIS A 8 -36.22 -17.22 15.56
C HIS A 8 -37.35 -18.09 16.18
N PRO A 9 -38.45 -18.39 15.46
CA PRO A 9 -39.59 -19.14 16.00
C PRO A 9 -39.20 -20.44 16.72
N THR A 10 -38.19 -21.16 16.21
CA THR A 10 -37.69 -22.41 16.81
C THR A 10 -37.23 -22.26 18.27
N TRP A 11 -36.79 -21.06 18.69
CA TRP A 11 -36.30 -20.80 20.06
C TRP A 11 -37.37 -20.21 20.98
N ILE A 12 -38.59 -19.97 20.47
CA ILE A 12 -39.71 -19.45 21.24
C ILE A 12 -40.57 -20.64 21.68
N PRO A 13 -40.91 -20.81 22.97
CA PRO A 13 -41.80 -21.89 23.40
C PRO A 13 -43.15 -21.85 22.67
N ALA A 14 -43.71 -23.01 22.35
CA ALA A 14 -44.93 -23.13 21.53
C ALA A 14 -46.13 -22.34 22.10
N GLU A 15 -46.22 -22.23 23.42
CA GLU A 15 -47.27 -21.43 24.09
C GLU A 15 -47.17 -19.94 23.78
N TRP A 16 -45.95 -19.42 23.67
CA TRP A 16 -45.69 -18.01 23.33
C TRP A 16 -45.84 -17.77 21.83
N GLN A 17 -45.44 -18.72 20.98
CA GLN A 17 -45.67 -18.63 19.53
C GLN A 17 -47.15 -18.48 19.18
N ARG A 18 -48.06 -19.10 19.95
CA ARG A 18 -49.51 -18.97 19.74
C ARG A 18 -50.08 -17.62 20.18
N LYS A 19 -49.36 -16.89 21.04
CA LYS A 19 -49.79 -15.60 21.63
C LYS A 19 -49.18 -14.39 20.92
N LEU A 20 -48.02 -14.58 20.27
CA LEU A 20 -47.27 -13.52 19.61
C LEU A 20 -47.46 -13.59 18.09
N ASP A 21 -47.64 -12.44 17.45
CA ASP A 21 -47.44 -12.35 16.01
C ASP A 21 -45.94 -12.30 15.71
N LEU A 22 -45.39 -13.45 15.33
CA LEU A 22 -43.96 -13.61 15.04
C LEU A 22 -43.49 -12.83 13.80
N ARG A 23 -44.42 -12.32 12.98
CA ARG A 23 -44.13 -11.50 11.80
C ARG A 23 -44.52 -10.03 12.00
N ALA A 24 -44.98 -9.64 13.18
CA ALA A 24 -45.37 -8.27 13.45
C ALA A 24 -44.27 -7.27 13.05
N GLY A 25 -44.63 -6.34 12.15
CA GLY A 25 -43.74 -5.30 11.64
C GLY A 25 -42.89 -5.71 10.43
N ASP A 26 -43.06 -6.90 9.87
CA ASP A 26 -42.36 -7.35 8.65
C ASP A 26 -42.66 -6.49 7.41
N ASP A 27 -43.76 -5.75 7.44
CA ASP A 27 -44.16 -4.75 6.47
C ASP A 27 -43.46 -3.40 6.66
N ARG A 28 -42.82 -3.16 7.81
CA ARG A 28 -42.14 -1.92 8.19
C ARG A 28 -40.64 -1.93 7.85
N GLY A 29 -40.05 -0.75 7.73
CA GLY A 29 -38.62 -0.60 7.45
C GLY A 29 -38.23 -0.79 5.99
N ARG A 30 -39.17 -0.61 5.05
CA ARG A 30 -38.89 -0.61 3.61
C ARG A 30 -38.07 0.63 3.23
N ILE A 31 -37.07 0.46 2.37
CA ILE A 31 -36.37 1.57 1.72
C ILE A 31 -37.21 1.96 0.51
N TYR A 32 -37.77 3.18 0.55
CA TYR A 32 -38.58 3.70 -0.55
C TYR A 32 -37.71 4.48 -1.52
N ARG A 33 -37.91 4.26 -2.82
CA ARG A 33 -37.40 5.15 -3.87
C ARG A 33 -38.44 6.24 -4.10
N ILE A 34 -38.06 7.49 -3.85
CA ILE A 34 -38.91 8.66 -4.14
C ILE A 34 -38.85 8.92 -5.65
N VAL A 35 -40.00 9.00 -6.29
CA VAL A 35 -40.14 9.30 -7.73
C VAL A 35 -41.14 10.45 -7.92
N PRO A 36 -40.96 11.32 -8.92
CA PRO A 36 -41.98 12.31 -9.29
C PRO A 36 -43.31 11.64 -9.62
N ILE A 37 -44.43 12.34 -9.37
CA ILE A 37 -45.79 11.80 -9.57
C ILE A 37 -46.00 11.33 -11.03
N ASP A 38 -45.45 12.06 -11.99
CA ASP A 38 -45.60 11.76 -13.43
C ASP A 38 -44.45 10.92 -14.00
N ALA A 39 -43.51 10.48 -13.16
CA ALA A 39 -42.39 9.65 -13.60
C ALA A 39 -42.79 8.16 -13.61
N THR A 40 -42.55 7.49 -14.73
CA THR A 40 -42.70 6.02 -14.80
C THR A 40 -41.48 5.36 -14.15
N PRO A 41 -41.64 4.54 -13.09
CA PRO A 41 -40.51 3.86 -12.47
C PRO A 41 -39.84 2.89 -13.45
N THR A 42 -38.52 2.99 -13.59
CA THR A 42 -37.74 2.04 -14.38
C THR A 42 -37.76 0.68 -13.70
N LYS A 43 -38.15 -0.38 -14.43
CA LYS A 43 -38.08 -1.75 -13.91
C LYS A 43 -36.60 -2.16 -13.74
N PRO A 44 -36.22 -2.75 -12.60
CA PRO A 44 -34.86 -3.25 -12.45
C PRO A 44 -34.59 -4.37 -13.47
N PRO A 45 -33.41 -4.39 -14.13
CA PRO A 45 -33.08 -5.43 -15.08
C PRO A 45 -32.94 -6.79 -14.39
N ARG A 46 -33.34 -7.86 -15.09
CA ARG A 46 -33.16 -9.25 -14.64
C ARG A 46 -31.75 -9.73 -15.02
N LEU A 47 -30.76 -9.32 -14.24
CA LEU A 47 -29.36 -9.69 -14.46
C LEU A 47 -29.16 -11.22 -14.47
N ASP A 48 -29.94 -11.94 -13.67
CA ASP A 48 -29.91 -13.41 -13.59
C ASP A 48 -30.28 -14.10 -14.90
N SER A 49 -31.05 -13.42 -15.75
CA SER A 49 -31.48 -13.93 -17.06
C SER A 49 -30.56 -13.52 -18.21
N LEU A 50 -29.56 -12.67 -17.97
CA LEU A 50 -28.61 -12.26 -19.00
C LEU A 50 -27.64 -13.40 -19.31
N ASP A 51 -27.19 -13.46 -20.57
CA ASP A 51 -26.06 -14.27 -20.98
C ASP A 51 -24.73 -13.63 -20.54
N THR A 52 -23.61 -14.28 -20.86
CA THR A 52 -22.28 -13.85 -20.46
C THR A 52 -21.94 -12.45 -21.01
N ASP A 53 -22.24 -12.19 -22.28
CA ASP A 53 -22.02 -10.87 -22.89
C ASP A 53 -22.90 -9.79 -22.26
N GLY A 54 -24.16 -10.09 -21.96
CA GLY A 54 -25.07 -9.18 -21.27
C GLY A 54 -24.60 -8.85 -19.85
N LEU A 55 -24.05 -9.81 -19.13
CA LEU A 55 -23.45 -9.57 -17.81
C LEU A 55 -22.18 -8.72 -17.90
N VAL A 56 -21.31 -8.98 -18.88
CA VAL A 56 -20.11 -8.14 -19.10
C VAL A 56 -20.53 -6.71 -19.43
N ALA A 57 -21.50 -6.51 -20.33
CA ALA A 57 -22.02 -5.18 -20.64
C ALA A 57 -22.61 -4.46 -19.41
N ALA A 58 -23.23 -5.19 -18.48
CA ALA A 58 -23.78 -4.62 -17.26
C ALA A 58 -22.72 -4.07 -16.28
N LEU A 59 -21.43 -4.44 -16.43
CA LEU A 59 -20.32 -3.82 -15.69
C LEU A 59 -20.09 -2.35 -16.05
N ASP A 60 -20.63 -1.87 -17.18
CA ASP A 60 -20.62 -0.46 -17.57
C ASP A 60 -21.92 0.29 -17.20
N SER A 61 -22.78 -0.32 -16.38
CA SER A 61 -24.01 0.34 -15.93
C SER A 61 -23.71 1.61 -15.13
N PRO A 62 -24.47 2.71 -15.29
CA PRO A 62 -24.37 3.87 -14.41
C PRO A 62 -24.78 3.55 -12.96
N ASN A 63 -25.47 2.42 -12.73
CA ASN A 63 -25.92 1.99 -11.41
C ASN A 63 -24.90 1.03 -10.76
N GLY A 64 -24.30 1.46 -9.64
CA GLY A 64 -23.30 0.67 -8.90
C GLY A 64 -23.79 -0.71 -8.48
N TRP A 65 -25.04 -0.83 -8.01
CA TRP A 65 -25.61 -2.12 -7.64
C TRP A 65 -25.67 -3.08 -8.84
N GLN A 66 -25.96 -2.57 -10.05
CA GLN A 66 -25.99 -3.43 -11.23
C GLN A 66 -24.59 -3.92 -11.60
N ARG A 67 -23.57 -3.06 -11.50
CA ARG A 67 -22.17 -3.46 -11.74
C ARG A 67 -21.70 -4.50 -10.73
N ASP A 68 -21.95 -4.28 -9.44
CA ASP A 68 -21.58 -5.20 -8.37
C ASP A 68 -22.26 -6.57 -8.54
N MET A 69 -23.57 -6.58 -8.86
CA MET A 69 -24.30 -7.82 -9.09
C MET A 69 -23.87 -8.53 -10.37
N ALA A 70 -23.59 -7.81 -11.44
CA ALA A 70 -23.07 -8.39 -12.68
C ALA A 70 -21.70 -9.04 -12.44
N GLN A 71 -20.78 -8.35 -11.73
CA GLN A 71 -19.49 -8.90 -11.33
C GLN A 71 -19.65 -10.15 -10.47
N GLN A 72 -20.52 -10.11 -9.46
CA GLN A 72 -20.81 -11.27 -8.61
C GLN A 72 -21.33 -12.47 -9.41
N MET A 73 -22.24 -12.23 -10.37
CA MET A 73 -22.76 -13.28 -11.25
C MET A 73 -21.70 -13.85 -12.18
N LEU A 74 -20.82 -13.03 -12.75
CA LEU A 74 -19.70 -13.48 -13.57
C LEU A 74 -18.76 -14.39 -12.76
N LEU A 75 -18.42 -13.98 -11.54
CA LEU A 75 -17.61 -14.80 -10.62
C LEU A 75 -18.28 -16.13 -10.30
N TRP A 76 -19.58 -16.12 -9.97
CA TRP A 76 -20.33 -17.34 -9.67
C TRP A 76 -20.46 -18.29 -10.84
N ARG A 77 -20.64 -17.76 -12.06
CA ARG A 77 -20.72 -18.58 -13.28
C ARG A 77 -19.35 -19.15 -13.64
N SER A 78 -18.27 -18.40 -13.41
CA SER A 78 -16.91 -18.80 -13.76
C SER A 78 -16.79 -19.30 -15.20
N ASP A 79 -17.53 -18.67 -16.11
CA ASP A 79 -17.63 -19.06 -17.51
C ASP A 79 -16.36 -18.62 -18.28
N PRO A 80 -15.56 -19.54 -18.86
CA PRO A 80 -14.39 -19.18 -19.65
C PRO A 80 -14.70 -18.27 -20.86
N GLU A 81 -15.93 -18.31 -21.39
CA GLU A 81 -16.33 -17.43 -22.50
C GLU A 81 -16.34 -15.95 -22.10
N SER A 82 -16.39 -15.64 -20.79
CA SER A 82 -16.33 -14.27 -20.27
C SER A 82 -14.95 -13.62 -20.39
N LEU A 83 -13.87 -14.40 -20.53
CA LEU A 83 -12.51 -13.87 -20.45
C LEU A 83 -12.20 -12.88 -21.58
N LYS A 84 -12.58 -13.22 -22.81
CA LYS A 84 -12.36 -12.37 -23.99
C LYS A 84 -13.11 -11.03 -23.92
N PRO A 85 -14.43 -10.99 -23.65
CA PRO A 85 -15.14 -9.71 -23.52
C PRO A 85 -14.69 -8.90 -22.29
N LEU A 86 -14.31 -9.54 -21.18
CA LEU A 86 -13.73 -8.85 -20.02
C LEU A 86 -12.35 -8.24 -20.30
N ALA A 87 -11.48 -8.96 -21.02
CA ALA A 87 -10.18 -8.43 -21.45
C ALA A 87 -10.36 -7.24 -22.40
N ARG A 88 -11.33 -7.31 -23.33
CA ARG A 88 -11.71 -6.18 -24.18
C ARG A 88 -12.16 -4.98 -23.37
N MET A 89 -13.09 -5.18 -22.42
CA MET A 89 -13.60 -4.11 -21.57
C MET A 89 -12.47 -3.42 -20.78
N THR A 90 -11.53 -4.20 -20.24
CA THR A 90 -10.36 -3.67 -19.50
C THR A 90 -9.50 -2.71 -20.33
N ASN A 91 -9.43 -2.86 -21.66
CA ASN A 91 -8.57 -2.02 -22.51
C ASN A 91 -9.32 -0.94 -23.30
N GLU A 92 -10.56 -1.23 -23.73
CA GLU A 92 -11.26 -0.45 -24.76
C GLU A 92 -12.43 0.37 -24.20
N CYS A 93 -12.93 0.07 -23.01
CA CYS A 93 -14.09 0.79 -22.47
C CYS A 93 -13.71 2.20 -22.01
N ASP A 94 -14.45 3.22 -22.42
CA ASP A 94 -14.21 4.62 -22.02
C ASP A 94 -14.37 4.84 -20.51
N ASN A 95 -15.29 4.11 -19.87
CA ASN A 95 -15.59 4.26 -18.47
C ASN A 95 -14.53 3.57 -17.58
N PRO A 96 -13.74 4.33 -16.79
CA PRO A 96 -12.71 3.75 -15.92
C PRO A 96 -13.29 2.82 -14.85
N LEU A 97 -14.54 3.04 -14.40
CA LEU A 97 -15.18 2.15 -13.42
C LEU A 97 -15.48 0.78 -14.04
N ALA A 98 -15.93 0.74 -15.29
CA ALA A 98 -16.17 -0.51 -16.01
C ALA A 98 -14.86 -1.28 -16.22
N ARG A 99 -13.78 -0.58 -16.60
CA ARG A 99 -12.43 -1.16 -16.69
C ARG A 99 -11.98 -1.78 -15.36
N LEU A 100 -12.23 -1.09 -14.23
CA LEU A 100 -11.94 -1.61 -12.90
C LEU A 100 -12.76 -2.87 -12.56
N HIS A 101 -14.07 -2.84 -12.81
CA HIS A 101 -14.92 -4.01 -12.58
C HIS A 101 -14.46 -5.20 -13.42
N ALA A 102 -14.13 -4.99 -14.69
CA ALA A 102 -13.59 -6.05 -15.55
C ALA A 102 -12.27 -6.60 -15.01
N LEU A 103 -11.32 -5.72 -14.64
CA LEU A 103 -10.02 -6.10 -14.11
C LEU A 103 -10.13 -6.94 -12.82
N TYR A 104 -10.98 -6.53 -11.87
CA TYR A 104 -11.23 -7.28 -10.64
C TYR A 104 -12.05 -8.56 -10.87
N THR A 105 -12.90 -8.59 -11.89
CA THR A 105 -13.61 -9.82 -12.27
C THR A 105 -12.60 -10.84 -12.79
N LEU A 106 -11.68 -10.44 -13.68
CA LEU A 106 -10.61 -11.31 -14.18
C LEU A 106 -9.67 -11.78 -13.06
N ASP A 107 -9.32 -10.90 -12.12
CA ASP A 107 -8.54 -11.26 -10.93
C ASP A 107 -9.25 -12.34 -10.08
N GLY A 108 -10.54 -12.14 -9.79
CA GLY A 108 -11.35 -13.09 -9.01
C GLY A 108 -11.58 -14.43 -9.72
N LEU A 109 -11.56 -14.44 -11.06
CA LEU A 109 -11.66 -15.66 -11.87
C LEU A 109 -10.36 -16.46 -11.91
N ARG A 110 -9.22 -15.95 -11.41
CA ARG A 110 -7.94 -16.69 -11.46
C ARG A 110 -7.95 -18.00 -10.67
N HIS A 111 -8.76 -18.13 -9.62
CA HIS A 111 -8.81 -19.38 -8.85
C HIS A 111 -9.35 -20.55 -9.70
N PRO A 112 -10.53 -20.45 -10.35
CA PRO A 112 -11.00 -21.48 -11.27
C PRO A 112 -10.33 -21.44 -12.66
N LEU A 113 -9.81 -20.29 -13.09
CA LEU A 113 -9.25 -20.05 -14.43
C LEU A 113 -7.90 -19.32 -14.31
N PRO A 114 -6.77 -20.02 -14.08
CA PRO A 114 -5.47 -19.40 -13.76
C PRO A 114 -5.01 -18.28 -14.70
N ASP A 115 -5.30 -18.42 -15.99
CA ASP A 115 -4.90 -17.48 -17.04
C ASP A 115 -5.91 -16.33 -17.24
N ALA A 116 -6.90 -16.16 -16.36
CA ALA A 116 -7.96 -15.16 -16.51
C ALA A 116 -7.42 -13.71 -16.52
N LEU A 117 -6.37 -13.41 -15.76
CA LEU A 117 -5.73 -12.09 -15.77
C LEU A 117 -4.26 -12.19 -16.23
N PRO A 118 -4.00 -12.23 -17.55
CA PRO A 118 -2.66 -12.26 -18.11
C PRO A 118 -1.82 -11.07 -17.66
N ILE A 119 -0.49 -11.25 -17.62
CA ILE A 119 0.45 -10.22 -17.19
C ILE A 119 0.41 -8.99 -18.12
N GLU A 120 0.14 -9.20 -19.41
CA GLU A 120 0.03 -8.14 -20.42
C GLU A 120 -1.14 -7.22 -20.14
N LEU A 121 -2.26 -7.78 -19.68
CA LEU A 121 -3.44 -7.00 -19.33
C LEU A 121 -3.22 -6.20 -18.03
N LEU A 122 -2.53 -6.80 -17.06
CA LEU A 122 -2.12 -6.10 -15.84
C LEU A 122 -1.15 -4.94 -16.15
N LEU A 123 -0.17 -5.17 -17.04
CA LEU A 123 0.76 -4.14 -17.50
C LEU A 123 0.03 -3.01 -18.24
N ALA A 124 -0.97 -3.32 -19.06
CA ALA A 124 -1.81 -2.31 -19.69
C ALA A 124 -2.55 -1.46 -18.63
N ALA A 125 -3.15 -2.11 -17.62
CA ALA A 125 -3.85 -1.41 -16.54
C ALA A 125 -2.91 -0.54 -15.67
N LEU A 126 -1.66 -0.96 -15.45
CA LEU A 126 -0.64 -0.14 -14.77
C LEU A 126 -0.25 1.12 -15.57
N ASN A 127 -0.50 1.13 -16.88
CA ASN A 127 -0.27 2.26 -17.79
C ASN A 127 -1.57 2.99 -18.18
N ASP A 128 -2.70 2.69 -17.53
CA ASP A 128 -4.00 3.27 -17.88
C ASP A 128 -4.00 4.81 -17.76
N PRO A 129 -4.67 5.53 -18.68
CA PRO A 129 -4.76 7.00 -18.60
C PRO A 129 -5.40 7.50 -17.31
N HIS A 130 -6.35 6.74 -16.74
CA HIS A 130 -7.06 7.10 -15.53
C HIS A 130 -6.31 6.67 -14.27
N PRO A 131 -5.98 7.60 -13.34
CA PRO A 131 -5.19 7.28 -12.15
C PRO A 131 -5.84 6.25 -11.23
N GLY A 132 -7.17 6.23 -11.16
CA GLY A 132 -7.91 5.22 -10.42
C GLY A 132 -7.59 3.79 -10.91
N VAL A 133 -7.47 3.59 -12.22
CA VAL A 133 -7.16 2.26 -12.79
C VAL A 133 -5.72 1.88 -12.46
N ARG A 134 -4.76 2.79 -12.66
CA ARG A 134 -3.35 2.55 -12.28
C ARG A 134 -3.21 2.19 -10.81
N ARG A 135 -3.88 2.93 -9.92
CA ARG A 135 -3.87 2.67 -8.48
C ARG A 135 -4.34 1.25 -8.17
N HIS A 136 -5.46 0.82 -8.75
CA HIS A 136 -5.97 -0.54 -8.51
C HIS A 136 -5.10 -1.61 -9.17
N ALA A 137 -4.51 -1.33 -10.33
CA ALA A 137 -3.57 -2.24 -10.98
C ALA A 137 -2.31 -2.46 -10.12
N VAL A 138 -1.78 -1.42 -9.46
CA VAL A 138 -0.66 -1.55 -8.50
C VAL A 138 -1.04 -2.52 -7.37
N ARG A 139 -2.25 -2.40 -6.81
CA ARG A 139 -2.73 -3.30 -5.75
C ARG A 139 -2.87 -4.75 -6.23
N LEU A 140 -3.40 -4.96 -7.43
CA LEU A 140 -3.52 -6.30 -8.01
C LEU A 140 -2.17 -6.93 -8.36
N ALA A 141 -1.15 -6.10 -8.58
CA ALA A 141 0.19 -6.55 -8.90
C ALA A 141 0.96 -7.05 -7.67
N GLU A 142 0.60 -6.68 -6.43
CA GLU A 142 1.36 -6.97 -5.18
C GLU A 142 1.87 -8.41 -5.07
N ARG A 143 1.07 -9.39 -5.48
CA ARG A 143 1.42 -10.83 -5.38
C ARG A 143 2.01 -11.42 -6.65
N ARG A 144 2.34 -10.57 -7.63
CA ARG A 144 2.61 -10.95 -9.02
C ARG A 144 3.83 -10.28 -9.63
N TRP A 145 4.61 -9.52 -8.87
CA TRP A 145 5.75 -8.81 -9.46
C TRP A 145 6.85 -9.74 -9.95
N ASP A 146 7.00 -10.92 -9.34
CA ASP A 146 7.99 -11.91 -9.74
C ASP A 146 7.58 -12.69 -11.01
N GLU A 147 6.33 -12.55 -11.47
CA GLU A 147 5.88 -13.15 -12.73
C GLU A 147 6.53 -12.47 -13.95
N SER A 148 6.95 -11.20 -13.82
CA SER A 148 7.56 -10.44 -14.91
C SER A 148 8.33 -9.23 -14.36
N PRO A 149 9.63 -9.08 -14.71
CA PRO A 149 10.43 -7.92 -14.31
C PRO A 149 9.80 -6.58 -14.71
N GLN A 150 9.07 -6.55 -15.83
CA GLN A 150 8.39 -5.35 -16.31
C GLN A 150 7.32 -4.83 -15.34
N VAL A 151 6.71 -5.69 -14.53
CA VAL A 151 5.72 -5.24 -13.54
C VAL A 151 6.36 -4.34 -12.50
N LEU A 152 7.48 -4.79 -11.92
CA LEU A 152 8.20 -3.99 -10.94
C LEU A 152 8.78 -2.72 -11.58
N ASP A 153 9.29 -2.79 -12.82
CA ASP A 153 9.77 -1.61 -13.56
C ASP A 153 8.70 -0.51 -13.63
N VAL A 154 7.47 -0.91 -13.97
CA VAL A 154 6.34 0.03 -14.07
C VAL A 154 5.94 0.56 -12.68
N ILE A 155 5.86 -0.29 -11.66
CA ILE A 155 5.48 0.14 -10.29
C ILE A 155 6.52 1.11 -9.70
N VAL A 156 7.81 0.83 -9.86
CA VAL A 156 8.91 1.71 -9.43
C VAL A 156 8.82 3.07 -10.12
N ARG A 157 8.42 3.11 -11.40
CA ARG A 157 8.17 4.36 -12.13
C ARG A 157 6.92 5.09 -11.62
N LEU A 158 5.87 4.37 -11.22
CA LEU A 158 4.65 4.97 -10.65
C LEU A 158 4.88 5.62 -9.28
N ALA A 159 6.03 5.43 -8.64
CA ALA A 159 6.46 6.23 -7.50
C ALA A 159 6.53 7.74 -7.85
N ASP A 160 6.72 8.06 -9.13
CA ASP A 160 6.75 9.44 -9.64
C ASP A 160 5.45 9.87 -10.34
N ASP A 161 4.38 9.07 -10.23
CA ASP A 161 3.08 9.37 -10.84
C ASP A 161 2.58 10.76 -10.45
N SER A 162 1.87 11.43 -11.37
CA SER A 162 1.33 12.77 -11.11
C SER A 162 0.23 12.75 -10.05
N ASP A 163 -0.53 11.66 -9.94
CA ASP A 163 -1.64 11.50 -9.02
C ASP A 163 -1.18 11.05 -7.62
N PRO A 164 -1.43 11.84 -6.55
CA PRO A 164 -1.04 11.48 -5.19
C PRO A 164 -1.64 10.15 -4.69
N PRO A 165 -2.94 9.84 -4.91
CA PRO A 165 -3.49 8.52 -4.59
C PRO A 165 -2.77 7.33 -5.24
N VAL A 166 -2.24 7.47 -6.46
CA VAL A 166 -1.40 6.43 -7.08
C VAL A 166 -0.09 6.28 -6.30
N ARG A 167 0.63 7.38 -6.06
CA ARG A 167 1.89 7.33 -5.29
C ARG A 167 1.72 6.74 -3.89
N LEU A 168 0.62 7.07 -3.22
CA LEU A 168 0.29 6.51 -1.90
C LEU A 168 0.07 4.99 -1.96
N GLN A 169 -0.64 4.50 -2.98
CA GLN A 169 -0.80 3.05 -3.17
C GLN A 169 0.54 2.39 -3.50
N VAL A 170 1.38 3.00 -4.33
CA VAL A 170 2.74 2.50 -4.62
C VAL A 170 3.56 2.42 -3.33
N ALA A 171 3.48 3.42 -2.44
CA ALA A 171 4.14 3.38 -1.14
C ALA A 171 3.70 2.19 -0.29
N TYR A 172 2.39 1.89 -0.23
CA TYR A 172 1.90 0.69 0.44
C TYR A 172 2.42 -0.59 -0.22
N SER A 173 2.31 -0.68 -1.54
CA SER A 173 2.59 -1.90 -2.28
C SER A 173 4.06 -2.27 -2.28
N LEU A 174 5.00 -1.33 -2.48
CA LEU A 174 6.43 -1.62 -2.63
C LEU A 174 7.06 -2.39 -1.45
N GLY A 175 6.41 -2.40 -0.28
CA GLY A 175 6.85 -3.15 0.89
C GLY A 175 6.79 -4.67 0.73
N GLU A 176 5.95 -5.19 -0.16
CA GLU A 176 5.89 -6.64 -0.40
C GLU A 176 7.14 -7.13 -1.17
N SER A 177 7.99 -6.22 -1.70
CA SER A 177 9.07 -6.57 -2.66
C SER A 177 10.40 -6.63 -1.95
N SER A 178 11.15 -7.69 -2.22
CA SER A 178 12.53 -7.83 -1.77
C SER A 178 13.55 -7.25 -2.76
N ASP A 179 13.11 -6.80 -3.95
CA ASP A 179 14.01 -6.19 -4.94
C ASP A 179 14.51 -4.82 -4.44
N PRO A 180 15.83 -4.56 -4.44
CA PRO A 180 16.40 -3.28 -3.99
C PRO A 180 15.81 -2.05 -4.68
N ARG A 181 15.35 -2.17 -5.92
CA ARG A 181 14.71 -1.06 -6.66
C ARG A 181 13.41 -0.60 -6.01
N ALA A 182 12.70 -1.49 -5.33
CA ALA A 182 11.51 -1.15 -4.56
C ALA A 182 11.86 -0.29 -3.33
N ALA A 183 12.93 -0.66 -2.63
CA ALA A 183 13.44 0.11 -1.49
C ALA A 183 13.93 1.50 -1.92
N GLU A 184 14.61 1.58 -3.07
CA GLU A 184 15.03 2.86 -3.66
C GLU A 184 13.83 3.75 -4.01
N ALA A 185 12.75 3.17 -4.55
CA ALA A 185 11.52 3.89 -4.84
C ALA A 185 10.79 4.37 -3.57
N LEU A 186 10.74 3.55 -2.52
CA LEU A 186 10.21 3.95 -1.20
C LEU A 186 11.01 5.12 -0.59
N ALA A 187 12.34 5.08 -0.69
CA ALA A 187 13.20 6.18 -0.24
C ALA A 187 12.88 7.48 -0.99
N ARG A 188 12.73 7.42 -2.32
CA ARG A 188 12.34 8.59 -3.14
C ARG A 188 10.98 9.14 -2.73
N LEU A 189 9.98 8.27 -2.53
CA LEU A 189 8.63 8.67 -2.10
C LEU A 189 8.64 9.38 -0.75
N ALA A 190 9.41 8.87 0.22
CA ALA A 190 9.55 9.50 1.54
C ALA A 190 10.25 10.86 1.47
N LEU A 191 11.32 11.00 0.68
CA LEU A 191 12.05 12.26 0.51
C LEU A 191 11.24 13.30 -0.28
N ARG A 192 10.37 12.87 -1.19
CA ARG A 192 9.47 13.76 -1.94
C ARG A 192 8.31 14.26 -1.10
N SER A 193 7.90 13.49 -0.09
CA SER A 193 6.64 13.68 0.64
C SER A 193 6.88 13.90 2.13
N VAL A 194 7.94 14.64 2.48
CA VAL A 194 8.41 14.83 3.87
C VAL A 194 7.32 15.36 4.80
N ASP A 195 6.47 16.24 4.27
CA ASP A 195 5.38 16.89 5.01
C ASP A 195 4.01 16.20 4.83
N ASP A 196 3.93 15.15 4.01
CA ASP A 196 2.70 14.36 3.86
C ASP A 196 2.68 13.19 4.85
N ALA A 197 1.90 13.37 5.92
CA ALA A 197 1.75 12.38 6.98
C ALA A 197 1.25 11.01 6.48
N TYR A 198 0.40 10.98 5.44
CA TYR A 198 -0.17 9.73 4.93
C TYR A 198 0.86 8.96 4.10
N THR A 199 1.55 9.64 3.18
CA THR A 199 2.61 9.00 2.40
C THR A 199 3.75 8.54 3.32
N LYS A 200 4.10 9.34 4.32
CA LYS A 200 5.10 8.95 5.32
C LYS A 200 4.68 7.70 6.10
N ALA A 201 3.43 7.65 6.58
CA ALA A 201 2.92 6.48 7.27
C ALA A 201 2.94 5.23 6.37
N ALA A 202 2.55 5.38 5.10
CA ALA A 202 2.59 4.31 4.10
C ALA A 202 4.01 3.78 3.88
N VAL A 203 4.98 4.68 3.64
CA VAL A 203 6.38 4.25 3.48
C VAL A 203 6.89 3.56 4.73
N MET A 204 6.66 4.12 5.92
CA MET A 204 7.12 3.51 7.17
C MET A 204 6.47 2.15 7.45
N SER A 205 5.19 1.96 7.10
CA SER A 205 4.53 0.65 7.22
C SER A 205 5.08 -0.40 6.25
N SER A 206 5.65 0.05 5.14
CA SER A 206 6.23 -0.79 4.09
C SER A 206 7.73 -1.07 4.30
N VAL A 207 8.32 -0.59 5.40
CA VAL A 207 9.70 -0.93 5.78
C VAL A 207 9.74 -2.32 6.43
N THR A 208 10.45 -3.23 5.77
CA THR A 208 10.66 -4.63 6.18
C THR A 208 12.13 -4.85 6.56
N SER A 209 12.43 -5.97 7.21
CA SER A 209 13.83 -6.33 7.53
C SER A 209 14.70 -6.51 6.28
N GLU A 210 14.09 -6.86 5.13
CA GLU A 210 14.76 -7.11 3.86
C GLU A 210 15.05 -5.81 3.09
N ASN A 211 14.12 -4.85 3.11
CA ASN A 211 14.26 -3.62 2.32
C ASN A 211 14.89 -2.45 3.08
N ILE A 212 14.99 -2.52 4.42
CA ILE A 212 15.48 -1.40 5.24
C ILE A 212 16.94 -1.03 4.97
N GLY A 213 17.82 -2.01 4.74
CA GLY A 213 19.22 -1.78 4.37
C GLY A 213 19.35 -1.04 3.04
N PRO A 214 18.79 -1.60 1.94
CA PRO A 214 18.74 -0.93 0.65
C PRO A 214 18.08 0.46 0.70
N MET A 215 17.03 0.64 1.50
CA MET A 215 16.37 1.94 1.67
C MET A 215 17.29 2.96 2.35
N ILE A 216 18.00 2.58 3.41
CA ILE A 216 18.99 3.44 4.07
C ILE A 216 20.09 3.82 3.07
N ALA A 217 20.64 2.85 2.32
CA ALA A 217 21.65 3.10 1.30
C ALA A 217 21.14 4.08 0.22
N ALA A 218 19.87 3.97 -0.18
CA ALA A 218 19.24 4.88 -1.15
C ALA A 218 19.12 6.32 -0.62
N VAL A 219 18.70 6.49 0.64
CA VAL A 219 18.61 7.81 1.28
C VAL A 219 19.99 8.43 1.48
N LEU A 220 21.01 7.61 1.77
CA LEU A 220 22.39 8.06 1.90
C LEU A 220 22.99 8.54 0.56
N LYS A 221 22.50 8.10 -0.59
CA LYS A 221 22.94 8.63 -1.90
C LYS A 221 22.37 10.03 -2.22
N GLN A 222 21.38 10.51 -1.48
CA GLN A 222 20.66 11.76 -1.78
C GLN A 222 21.20 12.92 -0.94
N ASP A 223 22.32 13.53 -1.34
CA ASP A 223 23.09 14.40 -0.45
C ASP A 223 22.41 15.71 -0.01
N ALA A 224 21.50 16.24 -0.82
CA ALA A 224 20.86 17.55 -0.59
C ALA A 224 19.34 17.47 -0.41
N ALA A 225 18.77 16.29 -0.12
CA ALA A 225 17.33 16.14 0.02
C ALA A 225 16.82 16.70 1.36
N THR A 226 15.82 17.58 1.30
CA THR A 226 15.12 18.07 2.50
C THR A 226 14.54 16.89 3.27
N GLY A 227 14.68 16.88 4.60
CA GLY A 227 14.14 15.82 5.45
C GLY A 227 14.92 14.49 5.43
N ARG A 228 16.05 14.41 4.70
CA ARG A 228 16.92 13.22 4.64
C ARG A 228 17.33 12.72 6.02
N GLU A 229 17.80 13.60 6.89
CA GLU A 229 18.34 13.20 8.19
C GLU A 229 17.24 12.75 9.13
N ARG A 230 16.06 13.37 9.07
CA ARG A 230 14.88 12.91 9.79
C ARG A 230 14.44 11.53 9.30
N LEU A 231 14.49 11.26 7.99
CA LEU A 231 14.16 9.96 7.43
C LEU A 231 15.20 8.90 7.84
N LEU A 232 16.50 9.20 7.73
CA LEU A 232 17.58 8.31 8.17
C LEU A 232 17.44 7.95 9.64
N ALA A 233 17.21 8.94 10.51
CA ALA A 233 16.96 8.74 11.92
C ALA A 233 15.80 7.77 12.20
N GLN A 234 14.70 7.89 11.44
CA GLN A 234 13.55 7.01 11.58
C GLN A 234 13.83 5.59 11.08
N LEU A 235 14.51 5.44 9.94
CA LEU A 235 14.90 4.14 9.41
C LEU A 235 15.90 3.43 10.33
N LEU A 236 16.86 4.16 10.90
CA LEU A 236 17.82 3.63 11.86
C LEU A 236 17.14 3.16 13.15
N ALA A 237 16.20 3.94 13.68
CA ALA A 237 15.40 3.52 14.82
C ALA A 237 14.61 2.24 14.52
N GLN A 238 14.01 2.13 13.33
CA GLN A 238 13.33 0.90 12.89
C GLN A 238 14.30 -0.28 12.75
N ALA A 239 15.50 -0.07 12.19
CA ALA A 239 16.51 -1.10 12.02
C ALA A 239 17.02 -1.64 13.37
N ALA A 240 17.22 -0.76 14.35
CA ALA A 240 17.58 -1.13 15.72
C ALA A 240 16.46 -1.96 16.39
N ILE A 241 15.19 -1.53 16.29
CA ILE A 241 14.03 -2.27 16.82
C ILE A 241 13.93 -3.65 16.18
N ARG A 242 14.17 -3.75 14.88
CA ARG A 242 14.11 -5.01 14.12
C ARG A 242 15.35 -5.89 14.27
N ARG A 243 16.40 -5.44 14.97
CA ARG A 243 17.69 -6.12 15.11
C ARG A 243 18.31 -6.51 13.76
N SER A 244 18.15 -5.65 12.76
CA SER A 244 18.76 -5.84 11.45
C SER A 244 20.22 -5.36 11.51
N ASN A 245 21.09 -6.21 12.07
CA ASN A 245 22.50 -5.86 12.30
C ASN A 245 23.22 -5.49 11.00
N ASP A 246 22.89 -6.12 9.87
CA ASP A 246 23.49 -5.80 8.57
C ASP A 246 23.09 -4.41 8.09
N ALA A 247 21.79 -4.06 8.17
CA ALA A 247 21.31 -2.74 7.80
C ALA A 247 21.89 -1.64 8.71
N MET A 248 22.00 -1.93 10.01
CA MET A 248 22.63 -1.02 10.98
C MET A 248 24.12 -0.82 10.66
N ASN A 249 24.87 -1.90 10.40
CA ASN A 249 26.29 -1.82 10.06
C ASN A 249 26.52 -1.06 8.74
N GLN A 250 25.71 -1.31 7.71
CA GLN A 250 25.78 -0.55 6.46
C GLN A 250 25.52 0.95 6.68
N ALA A 251 24.54 1.27 7.51
CA ALA A 251 24.20 2.65 7.82
C ALA A 251 25.29 3.36 8.63
N PHE A 252 25.84 2.70 9.66
CA PHE A 252 26.97 3.23 10.43
C PHE A 252 28.21 3.39 9.56
N ALA A 253 28.49 2.45 8.66
CA ALA A 253 29.61 2.57 7.73
C ALA A 253 29.51 3.81 6.84
N ALA A 254 28.29 4.17 6.40
CA ALA A 254 28.07 5.35 5.59
C ALA A 254 28.04 6.66 6.40
N LEU A 255 27.51 6.63 7.64
CA LEU A 255 27.49 7.80 8.52
C LEU A 255 28.89 8.15 9.05
N LEU A 256 29.70 7.12 9.32
CA LEU A 256 31.08 7.21 9.84
C LEU A 256 32.14 7.08 8.73
N ASP A 257 31.78 7.34 7.47
CA ASP A 257 32.72 7.25 6.36
C ASP A 257 33.85 8.29 6.53
N GLU A 258 35.10 7.83 6.44
CA GLU A 258 36.31 8.60 6.68
C GLU A 258 36.65 9.55 5.51
N GLN A 259 35.98 9.42 4.36
CA GLN A 259 36.20 10.30 3.21
C GLN A 259 35.74 11.75 3.44
N PHE A 260 35.00 12.01 4.52
CA PHE A 260 34.49 13.34 4.82
C PHE A 260 35.53 14.18 5.56
N THR A 261 35.93 15.29 4.95
CA THR A 261 36.81 16.30 5.56
C THR A 261 36.11 17.15 6.63
N THR A 262 34.78 17.12 6.67
CA THR A 262 33.94 17.81 7.69
C THR A 262 32.78 16.90 8.10
N PHE A 263 32.38 16.97 9.37
CA PHE A 263 31.25 16.22 9.90
C PHE A 263 30.03 17.15 10.02
N PRO A 264 29.10 17.16 9.04
CA PRO A 264 27.96 18.08 9.07
C PRO A 264 27.04 17.82 10.27
N ALA A 265 26.50 18.88 10.87
CA ALA A 265 25.63 18.82 12.05
C ALA A 265 24.42 17.88 11.87
N SER A 266 23.94 17.74 10.64
CA SER A 266 22.82 16.88 10.31
C SER A 266 23.14 15.37 10.45
N ARG A 267 24.41 14.97 10.26
CA ARG A 267 24.88 13.60 10.57
C ARG A 267 25.02 13.37 12.06
N VAL A 268 25.51 14.36 12.80
CA VAL A 268 25.56 14.28 14.27
C VAL A 268 24.16 14.07 14.82
N ALA A 269 23.17 14.84 14.35
CA ALA A 269 21.76 14.65 14.72
C ALA A 269 21.22 13.26 14.35
N ALA A 270 21.61 12.72 13.18
CA ALA A 270 21.24 11.35 12.79
C ALA A 270 21.83 10.31 13.75
N LEU A 271 23.12 10.39 14.07
CA LEU A 271 23.80 9.50 15.03
C LEU A 271 23.17 9.58 16.42
N LEU A 272 22.90 10.78 16.93
CA LEU A 272 22.22 10.98 18.22
C LEU A 272 20.86 10.30 18.26
N THR A 273 20.07 10.40 17.17
CA THR A 273 18.76 9.73 17.14
C THR A 273 18.89 8.21 17.16
N VAL A 274 19.95 7.65 16.55
CA VAL A 274 20.23 6.21 16.67
C VAL A 274 20.57 5.85 18.10
N PHE A 275 21.43 6.62 18.77
CA PHE A 275 21.83 6.37 20.15
C PHE A 275 20.63 6.44 21.10
N ASP A 276 19.75 7.42 20.93
CA ASP A 276 18.51 7.52 21.70
C ASP A 276 17.60 6.30 21.47
N ALA A 277 17.45 5.83 20.22
CA ALA A 277 16.65 4.66 19.90
C ALA A 277 17.23 3.37 20.51
N VAL A 278 18.54 3.18 20.40
CA VAL A 278 19.29 2.04 20.96
C VAL A 278 19.22 2.04 22.49
N ALA A 279 19.43 3.20 23.12
CA ALA A 279 19.31 3.38 24.57
C ALA A 279 17.90 3.09 25.08
N THR A 280 16.87 3.58 24.37
CA THR A 280 15.45 3.31 24.70
C THR A 280 15.14 1.81 24.67
N GLN A 281 15.74 1.07 23.74
CA GLN A 281 15.55 -0.37 23.59
C GLN A 281 16.49 -1.21 24.47
N LYS A 282 17.38 -0.57 25.26
CA LYS A 282 18.41 -1.23 26.09
C LYS A 282 19.32 -2.18 25.30
N ILE A 283 19.62 -1.83 24.06
CA ILE A 283 20.54 -2.60 23.21
C ILE A 283 21.96 -2.03 23.41
N SER A 284 22.97 -2.89 23.51
CA SER A 284 24.36 -2.42 23.55
C SER A 284 24.83 -2.00 22.16
N LEU A 285 25.60 -0.91 22.06
CA LEU A 285 26.27 -0.56 20.81
C LEU A 285 27.25 -1.66 20.36
N ASP A 286 27.82 -2.44 21.30
CA ASP A 286 28.70 -3.59 21.00
C ASP A 286 27.97 -4.72 20.29
N ASP A 287 26.67 -4.85 20.50
CA ASP A 287 25.86 -5.90 19.86
C ASP A 287 25.46 -5.52 18.42
N LEU A 288 25.57 -4.24 18.07
CA LEU A 288 25.15 -3.66 16.79
C LEU A 288 26.36 -3.30 15.90
N MET A 289 27.43 -2.83 16.55
CA MET A 289 28.73 -2.37 16.07
C MET A 289 29.67 -3.47 15.58
N THR A 290 30.12 -3.51 14.31
CA THR A 290 31.39 -4.20 14.03
C THR A 290 32.57 -3.44 14.67
N ALA A 291 33.63 -4.16 15.06
CA ALA A 291 34.80 -3.56 15.70
C ALA A 291 35.42 -2.38 14.92
N PRO A 292 35.56 -2.43 13.57
CA PRO A 292 36.09 -1.29 12.81
C PRO A 292 35.19 -0.05 12.88
N LEU A 293 33.87 -0.23 12.92
CA LEU A 293 32.93 0.89 13.03
C LEU A 293 32.96 1.50 14.44
N ARG A 294 33.18 0.68 15.47
CA ARG A 294 33.35 1.18 16.84
C ARG A 294 34.61 2.04 16.95
N GLU A 295 35.74 1.59 16.41
CA GLU A 295 36.98 2.38 16.40
C GLU A 295 36.83 3.73 15.66
N ARG A 296 36.01 3.76 14.60
CA ARG A 296 35.65 5.02 13.91
C ARG A 296 34.82 5.95 14.78
N LEU A 297 33.85 5.41 15.51
CA LEU A 297 33.03 6.18 16.43
C LEU A 297 33.85 6.75 17.59
N ASP A 298 34.76 5.95 18.16
CA ASP A 298 35.65 6.38 19.24
C ASP A 298 36.55 7.54 18.77
N ARG A 299 37.12 7.44 17.56
CA ARG A 299 37.89 8.54 16.96
C ARG A 299 37.08 9.82 16.78
N LEU A 300 35.81 9.70 16.35
CA LEU A 300 34.91 10.85 16.22
C LEU A 300 34.66 11.53 17.58
N HIS A 301 34.43 10.71 18.61
CA HIS A 301 34.25 11.19 19.98
C HIS A 301 35.48 11.98 20.46
N ASP A 302 36.68 11.44 20.26
CA ASP A 302 37.93 12.09 20.69
C ASP A 302 38.15 13.42 19.94
N LEU A 303 37.94 13.44 18.61
CA LEU A 303 37.98 14.67 17.80
C LEU A 303 36.99 15.73 18.30
N SER A 304 35.78 15.32 18.68
CA SER A 304 34.79 16.26 19.24
C SER A 304 35.22 16.82 20.59
N ALA A 305 35.84 15.99 21.45
CA ALA A 305 36.31 16.40 22.76
C ALA A 305 37.49 17.39 22.65
N GLU A 306 38.41 17.16 21.73
CA GLU A 306 39.52 18.07 21.42
C GLU A 306 39.03 19.42 20.88
N THR A 307 38.02 19.41 20.00
CA THR A 307 37.45 20.65 19.43
C THR A 307 36.82 21.52 20.51
N VAL A 308 36.02 20.92 21.41
CA VAL A 308 35.39 21.63 22.54
C VAL A 308 36.44 22.18 23.51
N ALA A 309 37.49 21.40 23.81
CA ALA A 309 38.58 21.85 24.67
C ALA A 309 39.35 23.03 24.07
N ASN A 310 39.59 23.02 22.75
CA ASN A 310 40.27 24.11 22.04
C ASN A 310 39.42 25.38 21.95
N GLU A 311 38.10 25.27 21.75
CA GLU A 311 37.19 26.43 21.80
C GLU A 311 37.19 27.06 23.20
N GLN A 312 37.07 26.25 24.26
CA GLN A 312 37.13 26.73 25.65
C GLN A 312 38.46 27.41 26.00
N ALA A 313 39.58 26.93 25.44
CA ALA A 313 40.90 27.53 25.64
C ALA A 313 41.11 28.82 24.83
N SER A 314 40.32 29.05 23.77
CA SER A 314 40.38 30.26 22.94
C SER A 314 39.53 31.42 23.47
N GLU A 315 38.55 31.11 24.32
CA GLU A 315 37.69 32.08 25.01
C GLU A 315 38.24 32.56 26.36
N SER A 316 39.32 31.93 26.86
CA SER A 316 40.02 32.25 28.12
C SER A 316 41.31 33.06 27.91
#